data_AF-A0A538JWB8-F1
#
_entry.id   AF-A0A538JWB8-F1
#
_cell.length_a   1.000
_cell.length_b   1.000
_cell.length_c   1.000
_cell.angle_alpha   90.00
_cell.angle_beta   90.00
_cell.angle_gamma   90.00
#
_symmetry.space_group_name_H-M   'P 1'
#
loop_
_entity.id
_entity.type
_entity.pdbx_description
1 polymer ?
#
loop_
_entity_poly.entity_id
_entity_poly.type
_entity_poly.pdbx_seq_one_letter_code
_entity_poly.pdbx_strand_id
1 'polypeptide(L)'
;MTTDLSLTYEVVTRPPSGKERVHRYASDEPLVPGELLRLVGRFWLLETVEPAGAGSPGRAIGKPARYRLRLRHPDGREEIGAFRRFRSGSPRLGHGFTTLERGRPISWEIVDEQLVRDDQGEPFLDLVAERDYAEAEGELPDHELEHALAAQLDDGLPAGAEATIVQAAEQGLNIELVALEPGEAPDWEEARRYIDALIFEEIEDDLFEQCGVDPDDDPRETWLETVQERLRTDLQCFRDDVEGDHDEIEEWDFRGGRILASVGTYEDEFDPDAGHGWMCRLADSGALGIAGFERVRKYELEPEA
;
A
#
# COMPACT_ATOMS: atom_id res chain seq x y z
N MET A 1 -33.63 17.25 -21.16
CA MET A 1 -32.92 18.11 -20.17
C MET A 1 -33.12 17.45 -18.83
N THR A 2 -32.25 16.49 -18.51
CA THR A 2 -32.19 15.91 -17.17
C THR A 2 -31.28 16.85 -16.40
N THR A 3 -31.81 17.52 -15.40
CA THR A 3 -30.99 18.23 -14.42
C THR A 3 -30.19 17.14 -13.69
N ASP A 4 -28.88 17.02 -13.97
CA ASP A 4 -28.00 16.23 -13.12
C ASP A 4 -28.04 16.84 -11.73
N LEU A 5 -28.76 16.17 -10.83
CA LEU A 5 -28.82 16.52 -9.43
C LEU A 5 -27.54 15.97 -8.79
N SER A 6 -26.44 16.72 -8.94
CA SER A 6 -25.20 16.41 -8.20
C SER A 6 -25.49 16.46 -6.70
N LEU A 7 -25.34 15.34 -6.01
CA LEU A 7 -25.43 15.25 -4.55
C LEU A 7 -24.13 15.77 -3.96
N THR A 8 -24.23 16.68 -3.00
CA THR A 8 -23.05 17.22 -2.31
C THR A 8 -22.91 16.58 -0.95
N TYR A 9 -21.68 16.22 -0.58
CA TYR A 9 -21.32 15.63 0.69
C TYR A 9 -20.19 16.44 1.36
N GLU A 10 -20.23 16.52 2.68
CA GLU A 10 -19.09 16.87 3.53
C GLU A 10 -18.45 15.56 4.01
N VAL A 11 -17.31 15.22 3.41
CA VAL A 11 -16.53 14.04 3.78
C VAL A 11 -15.54 14.43 4.86
N VAL A 12 -15.76 13.91 6.06
CA VAL A 12 -14.90 14.12 7.22
C VAL A 12 -13.86 13.02 7.26
N THR A 13 -12.61 13.41 7.09
CA THR A 13 -11.46 12.52 7.18
C THR A 13 -10.72 12.81 8.49
N ARG A 14 -10.30 11.76 9.17
CA ARG A 14 -9.46 11.90 10.37
C ARG A 14 -8.08 11.32 10.06
N PRO A 15 -7.10 12.14 9.65
CA PRO A 15 -5.71 11.72 9.59
C PRO A 15 -5.16 11.43 11.00
N PRO A 16 -4.00 10.75 11.10
CA PRO A 16 -3.38 10.38 12.38
C PRO A 16 -3.07 11.54 13.30
N SER A 17 -2.86 12.73 12.74
CA SER A 17 -2.69 13.98 13.49
C SER A 17 -3.91 14.34 14.37
N GLY A 18 -5.01 13.58 14.25
CA GLY A 18 -6.20 13.68 15.10
C GLY A 18 -7.11 14.87 14.75
N LYS A 19 -6.65 15.77 13.88
CA LYS A 19 -7.41 16.94 13.43
C LYS A 19 -8.33 16.54 12.28
N GLU A 20 -9.63 16.62 12.49
CA GLU A 20 -10.62 16.36 11.45
C GLU A 20 -10.45 17.36 10.29
N ARG A 21 -10.38 16.83 9.06
CA ARG A 21 -10.45 17.61 7.83
C ARG A 21 -11.81 17.38 7.18
N VAL A 22 -12.39 18.43 6.61
CA VAL A 22 -13.71 18.37 5.95
C VAL A 22 -13.54 18.72 4.49
N HIS A 23 -13.85 17.77 3.62
CA HIS A 23 -13.77 17.92 2.17
C HIS A 23 -15.17 18.03 1.58
N ARG A 24 -15.39 19.01 0.70
CA ARG A 24 -16.61 19.04 -0.11
C ARG A 24 -16.44 18.11 -1.30
N TYR A 25 -17.35 17.16 -1.43
CA TYR A 25 -17.38 16.17 -2.49
C TYR A 25 -18.71 16.23 -3.22
N ALA A 26 -18.68 16.21 -4.55
CA ALA A 26 -19.87 16.13 -5.38
C ALA A 26 -19.91 14.76 -6.05
N SER A 27 -21.07 14.10 -6.00
CA SER A 27 -21.30 12.78 -6.58
C SER A 27 -22.59 12.81 -7.39
N ASP A 28 -22.61 12.12 -8.52
CA ASP A 28 -23.82 11.92 -9.32
C ASP A 28 -24.71 10.80 -8.73
N GLU A 29 -24.10 9.90 -7.96
CA GLU A 29 -24.77 8.81 -7.26
C GLU A 29 -24.68 8.96 -5.74
N PRO A 30 -25.67 8.49 -4.96
CA PRO A 30 -25.60 8.54 -3.50
C PRO A 30 -24.42 7.72 -2.98
N LEU A 31 -23.56 8.34 -2.16
CA LEU A 31 -22.47 7.62 -1.50
C LEU A 31 -23.02 6.52 -0.59
N VAL A 32 -22.28 5.41 -0.48
CA VAL A 32 -22.61 4.30 0.44
C VAL A 32 -21.40 3.89 1.30
N PRO A 33 -21.63 3.34 2.51
CA PRO A 33 -20.55 2.73 3.28
C PRO A 33 -19.85 1.63 2.49
N GLY A 34 -18.52 1.61 2.55
CA GLY A 34 -17.67 0.69 1.80
C GLY A 34 -17.10 1.29 0.51
N GLU A 35 -17.63 2.42 0.04
CA GLU A 35 -17.04 3.11 -1.10
C GLU A 35 -15.67 3.71 -0.77
N LEU A 36 -14.84 3.78 -1.81
CA LEU A 36 -13.52 4.40 -1.77
C LEU A 36 -13.54 5.72 -2.51
N LEU A 37 -13.15 6.78 -1.82
CA LEU A 37 -12.96 8.10 -2.41
C LEU A 37 -11.48 8.45 -2.48
N ARG A 38 -11.05 9.02 -3.60
CA ARG A 38 -9.72 9.62 -3.71
C ARG A 38 -9.83 11.11 -3.38
N LEU A 39 -9.32 11.52 -2.22
CA LEU A 39 -9.35 12.90 -1.72
C LEU A 39 -7.92 13.34 -1.38
N VAL A 40 -7.48 14.45 -1.98
CA VAL A 40 -6.10 14.95 -1.83
C VAL A 40 -5.09 13.83 -2.13
N GLY A 41 -5.34 13.15 -3.26
CA GLY A 41 -4.60 12.00 -3.78
C GLY A 41 -4.62 10.70 -2.96
N ARG A 42 -5.18 10.69 -1.74
CA ARG A 42 -5.31 9.49 -0.88
C ARG A 42 -6.61 8.75 -1.06
N PHE A 43 -6.58 7.44 -0.88
CA PHE A 43 -7.79 6.61 -0.80
C PHE A 43 -8.37 6.61 0.63
N TRP A 44 -9.64 6.95 0.73
CA TRP A 44 -10.42 6.96 1.96
C TRP A 44 -11.58 6.00 1.85
N LEU A 45 -11.71 5.10 2.82
CA LEU A 45 -12.81 4.16 2.93
C LEU A 45 -13.95 4.80 3.73
N LEU A 46 -15.12 4.91 3.13
CA LEU A 46 -16.30 5.46 3.78
C LEU A 46 -16.85 4.47 4.80
N GLU A 47 -16.73 4.81 6.08
CA GLU A 47 -17.24 4.01 7.19
C GLU A 47 -18.73 4.27 7.42
N THR A 48 -19.14 5.53 7.39
CA THR A 48 -20.53 5.94 7.58
C THR A 48 -20.91 7.01 6.55
N VAL A 49 -22.16 6.96 6.09
CA VAL A 49 -22.72 7.94 5.17
C VAL A 49 -24.13 8.33 5.63
N GLU A 50 -24.31 9.62 5.87
CA GLU A 50 -25.58 10.28 6.07
C GLU A 50 -26.01 10.91 4.74
N PRO A 51 -27.20 10.56 4.21
CA PRO A 51 -27.64 11.02 2.90
C PRO A 51 -27.86 12.53 2.87
N ALA A 52 -27.68 13.14 1.69
CA ALA A 52 -27.99 14.54 1.49
C ALA A 52 -29.49 14.82 1.67
N GLY A 53 -29.80 15.92 2.36
CA GLY A 53 -31.16 16.38 2.60
C GLY A 53 -31.60 17.45 1.60
N ALA A 54 -32.87 17.84 1.65
CA ALA A 54 -33.37 18.95 0.84
C ALA A 54 -32.73 20.28 1.30
N GLY A 55 -31.63 20.66 0.63
CA GLY A 55 -30.89 21.90 0.89
C GLY A 55 -29.71 21.79 1.86
N SER A 56 -29.33 20.59 2.29
CA SER A 56 -28.13 20.36 3.12
C SER A 56 -27.25 19.27 2.50
N PRO A 57 -25.92 19.44 2.47
CA PRO A 57 -25.05 18.37 2.01
C PRO A 57 -25.22 17.14 2.90
N GLY A 58 -25.03 15.95 2.33
CA GLY A 58 -24.86 14.72 3.10
C GLY A 58 -23.56 14.78 3.89
N ARG A 59 -23.36 13.85 4.81
CA ARG A 59 -22.12 13.80 5.60
C ARG A 59 -21.57 12.40 5.57
N ALA A 60 -20.29 12.25 5.26
CA ALA A 60 -19.63 10.94 5.27
C ALA A 60 -18.41 10.97 6.19
N ILE A 61 -18.10 9.86 6.83
CA ILE A 61 -16.88 9.70 7.63
C ILE A 61 -15.96 8.72 6.90
N GLY A 62 -14.78 9.19 6.54
CA GLY A 62 -13.74 8.42 5.87
C GLY A 62 -12.60 8.06 6.81
N LYS A 63 -12.15 6.81 6.74
CA LYS A 63 -10.91 6.32 7.37
C LYS A 63 -9.86 6.03 6.29
N PRO A 64 -8.55 6.04 6.63
CA PRO A 64 -7.51 5.62 5.70
C PRO A 64 -7.85 4.25 5.13
N ALA A 65 -7.88 4.15 3.80
CA ALA A 65 -8.40 2.97 3.14
C ALA A 65 -7.43 1.79 3.25
N ARG A 66 -7.94 0.70 3.83
CA ARG A 66 -7.25 -0.59 3.96
C ARG A 66 -8.07 -1.68 3.30
N TYR A 67 -7.41 -2.70 2.78
CA TYR A 67 -8.05 -3.94 2.37
C TYR A 67 -7.29 -5.16 2.85
N ARG A 68 -7.95 -6.31 2.73
CA ARG A 68 -7.36 -7.63 2.88
C ARG A 68 -7.93 -8.54 1.80
N LEU A 69 -7.10 -9.40 1.23
CA LEU A 69 -7.55 -10.42 0.28
C LEU A 69 -8.00 -11.67 1.03
N ARG A 70 -9.13 -12.24 0.61
CA ARG A 70 -9.58 -13.58 1.00
C ARG A 70 -9.74 -14.42 -0.26
N LEU A 71 -8.98 -15.51 -0.34
CA LEU A 71 -9.11 -16.46 -1.44
C LEU A 71 -10.09 -17.54 -1.05
N ARG A 72 -11.05 -17.83 -1.92
CA ARG A 72 -11.96 -18.96 -1.74
C ARG A 72 -11.62 -20.05 -2.73
N HIS A 73 -11.12 -21.17 -2.21
CA HIS A 73 -10.79 -22.33 -3.01
C HIS A 73 -12.07 -23.13 -3.36
N PRO A 74 -12.07 -23.87 -4.49
CA PRO A 74 -13.21 -24.69 -4.90
C PRO A 74 -13.58 -25.81 -3.90
N ASP A 75 -12.62 -26.23 -3.06
CA ASP A 75 -12.82 -27.22 -2.01
C ASP A 75 -13.42 -26.63 -0.73
N GLY A 76 -13.65 -25.32 -0.69
CA GLY A 76 -14.21 -24.58 0.43
C GLY A 76 -13.17 -24.09 1.44
N ARG A 77 -11.87 -24.30 1.20
CA ARG A 77 -10.81 -23.67 1.99
C ARG A 77 -10.76 -22.17 1.70
N GLU A 78 -10.48 -21.38 2.75
CA GLU A 78 -10.29 -19.94 2.62
C GLU A 78 -8.90 -19.55 3.12
N GLU A 79 -8.16 -18.80 2.29
CA GLU A 79 -6.87 -18.21 2.66
C GLU A 79 -7.06 -16.73 2.95
N ILE A 80 -6.41 -16.21 3.98
CA ILE A 80 -6.55 -14.80 4.39
C ILE A 80 -5.20 -14.11 4.30
N GLY A 81 -5.13 -13.07 3.46
CA GLY A 81 -3.95 -12.24 3.29
C GLY A 81 -3.71 -11.26 4.45
N ALA A 82 -2.60 -10.53 4.38
CA ALA A 82 -2.32 -9.42 5.30
C ALA A 82 -3.14 -8.17 4.93
N PHE A 83 -3.29 -7.25 5.89
CA PHE A 83 -3.83 -5.93 5.60
C PHE A 83 -2.88 -5.14 4.70
N ARG A 84 -3.47 -4.41 3.75
CA ARG A 84 -2.77 -3.55 2.80
C ARG A 84 -3.48 -2.22 2.68
N ARG A 85 -2.74 -1.18 2.32
CA ARG A 85 -3.31 0.14 1.99
C ARG A 85 -3.76 0.19 0.55
N PHE A 86 -4.86 0.91 0.29
CA PHE A 86 -5.23 1.24 -1.08
C PHE A 86 -4.27 2.29 -1.66
N ARG A 87 -3.82 1.99 -2.87
CA ARG A 87 -2.92 2.77 -3.73
C ARG A 87 -3.46 2.75 -5.15
N SER A 88 -2.90 3.58 -6.02
CA SER A 88 -3.18 3.48 -7.46
C SER A 88 -2.88 2.06 -7.95
N GLY A 89 -3.80 1.43 -8.68
CA GLY A 89 -3.69 0.05 -9.14
C GLY A 89 -3.95 -1.02 -8.08
N SER A 90 -4.43 -0.65 -6.88
CA SER A 90 -4.88 -1.65 -5.92
C SER A 90 -6.03 -2.51 -6.46
N PRO A 91 -6.08 -3.80 -6.08
CA PRO A 91 -7.13 -4.71 -6.48
C PRO A 91 -8.53 -4.17 -6.16
N ARG A 92 -9.45 -4.36 -7.10
CA ARG A 92 -10.88 -4.02 -6.99
C ARG A 92 -11.73 -5.14 -7.56
N LEU A 93 -13.03 -5.06 -7.35
CA LEU A 93 -13.99 -5.97 -7.99
C LEU A 93 -13.70 -6.12 -9.51
N GLY A 94 -13.60 -7.36 -9.98
CA GLY A 94 -13.25 -7.74 -11.34
C GLY A 94 -11.75 -7.73 -11.67
N HIS A 95 -10.88 -7.42 -10.72
CA HIS A 95 -9.44 -7.48 -10.93
C HIS A 95 -8.96 -8.94 -10.94
N GLY A 96 -8.30 -9.33 -12.02
CA GLY A 96 -7.64 -10.62 -12.16
C GLY A 96 -6.18 -10.57 -11.69
N PHE A 97 -5.72 -11.62 -11.03
CA PHE A 97 -4.33 -11.80 -10.63
C PHE A 97 -3.99 -13.29 -10.54
N THR A 98 -2.70 -13.62 -10.47
CA THR A 98 -2.23 -15.02 -10.47
C THR A 98 -1.39 -15.31 -9.26
N THR A 99 -1.66 -16.38 -8.52
CA THR A 99 -0.79 -16.84 -7.44
C THR A 99 -0.30 -18.25 -7.66
N LEU A 100 0.60 -18.74 -6.80
CA LEU A 100 1.27 -20.02 -7.00
C LEU A 100 0.75 -21.06 -6.02
N GLU A 101 0.11 -22.12 -6.53
CA GLU A 101 -0.25 -23.30 -5.72
C GLU A 101 0.64 -24.48 -6.16
N ARG A 102 1.54 -24.92 -5.28
CA ARG A 102 2.51 -26.01 -5.55
C ARG A 102 3.37 -25.73 -6.80
N GLY A 103 3.84 -24.50 -6.95
CA GLY A 103 4.68 -24.06 -8.08
C GLY A 103 3.95 -23.95 -9.41
N ARG A 104 2.61 -23.89 -9.41
CA ARG A 104 1.80 -23.67 -10.61
C ARG A 104 1.00 -22.38 -10.49
N PRO A 105 0.97 -21.54 -11.54
CA PRO A 105 0.11 -20.37 -11.57
C PRO A 105 -1.36 -20.78 -11.48
N ILE A 106 -2.08 -20.12 -10.60
CA ILE A 106 -3.53 -20.18 -10.45
C ILE A 106 -4.05 -18.77 -10.59
N SER A 107 -4.98 -18.59 -11.51
CA SER A 107 -5.61 -17.31 -11.76
C SER A 107 -6.85 -17.14 -10.90
N TRP A 108 -7.01 -15.94 -10.40
CA TRP A 108 -8.02 -15.50 -9.47
C TRP A 108 -8.66 -14.23 -10.00
N GLU A 109 -9.94 -14.05 -9.71
CA GLU A 109 -10.64 -12.81 -9.94
C GLU A 109 -11.32 -12.37 -8.65
N ILE A 110 -11.27 -11.08 -8.34
CA ILE A 110 -12.00 -10.52 -7.21
C ILE A 110 -13.48 -10.45 -7.56
N VAL A 111 -14.28 -11.32 -6.95
CA VAL A 111 -15.71 -11.46 -7.23
C VAL A 111 -16.60 -10.74 -6.23
N ASP A 112 -16.04 -10.30 -5.09
CA ASP A 112 -16.78 -9.58 -4.07
C ASP A 112 -15.89 -8.58 -3.32
N GLU A 113 -16.49 -7.46 -2.89
CA GLU A 113 -15.86 -6.46 -2.03
C GLU A 113 -16.82 -6.06 -0.91
N GLN A 114 -16.42 -6.28 0.35
CA GLN A 114 -17.29 -6.04 1.51
C GLN A 114 -16.63 -5.12 2.53
N LEU A 115 -17.39 -4.14 3.05
CA LEU A 115 -16.97 -3.36 4.21
C LEU A 115 -17.09 -4.22 5.48
N VAL A 116 -15.96 -4.48 6.12
CA VAL A 116 -15.87 -5.27 7.36
C VAL A 116 -15.09 -4.48 8.43
N ARG A 117 -15.16 -4.93 9.68
CA ARG A 117 -14.35 -4.39 10.78
C ARG A 117 -13.38 -5.43 11.30
N ASP A 118 -12.17 -5.01 11.62
CA ASP A 118 -11.17 -5.85 12.28
C ASP A 118 -11.49 -6.05 13.77
N ASP A 119 -10.66 -6.82 14.47
CA ASP A 119 -10.84 -7.11 15.91
C ASP A 119 -10.70 -5.87 16.80
N GLN A 120 -10.10 -4.80 16.30
CA GLN A 120 -9.97 -3.50 16.95
C GLN A 120 -11.16 -2.57 16.62
N GLY A 121 -12.07 -3.03 15.76
CA GLY A 121 -13.27 -2.32 15.33
C GLY A 121 -13.02 -1.35 14.18
N GLU A 122 -11.83 -1.33 13.59
CA GLU A 122 -11.51 -0.43 12.51
C GLU A 122 -11.97 -0.97 11.14
N PRO A 123 -12.46 -0.10 10.24
CA PRO A 123 -13.02 -0.53 8.97
C PRO A 123 -11.95 -0.88 7.93
N PHE A 124 -12.21 -1.90 7.12
CA PHE A 124 -11.43 -2.28 5.95
C PHE A 124 -12.32 -2.90 4.86
N LEU A 125 -11.81 -2.98 3.63
CA LEU A 125 -12.45 -3.74 2.56
C LEU A 125 -11.91 -5.17 2.50
N ASP A 126 -12.80 -6.12 2.68
CA ASP A 126 -12.54 -7.54 2.51
C ASP A 126 -12.79 -7.88 1.02
N LEU A 127 -11.72 -8.13 0.29
CA LEU A 127 -11.76 -8.44 -1.14
C LEU A 127 -11.74 -9.96 -1.30
N VAL A 128 -12.84 -10.53 -1.78
CA VAL A 128 -12.96 -11.98 -1.97
C VAL A 128 -12.61 -12.32 -3.40
N ALA A 129 -11.62 -13.20 -3.58
CA ALA A 129 -11.24 -13.72 -4.87
C ALA A 129 -11.63 -15.20 -5.01
N GLU A 130 -12.12 -15.55 -6.19
CA GLU A 130 -12.42 -16.93 -6.59
C GLU A 130 -11.60 -17.30 -7.82
N ARG A 131 -11.42 -18.60 -8.08
CA ARG A 131 -10.62 -19.06 -9.22
C ARG A 131 -11.25 -18.63 -10.54
N ASP A 132 -10.45 -17.97 -11.36
CA ASP A 132 -10.81 -17.70 -12.76
C ASP A 132 -10.33 -18.86 -13.63
N TYR A 133 -11.31 -19.54 -14.27
CA TYR A 133 -11.06 -20.66 -15.18
C TYR A 133 -11.11 -20.25 -16.66
N ALA A 134 -11.25 -18.95 -16.97
CA ALA A 134 -11.27 -18.46 -18.35
C ALA A 134 -9.96 -18.72 -19.10
N GLU A 135 -8.84 -18.95 -18.39
CA GLU A 135 -7.53 -19.27 -18.98
C GLU A 135 -7.37 -20.74 -19.43
N ALA A 136 -8.38 -21.60 -19.25
CA ALA A 136 -8.36 -22.96 -19.82
C ALA A 136 -8.35 -22.97 -21.36
N GLU A 137 -8.66 -21.85 -22.01
CA GLU A 137 -8.54 -21.63 -23.46
C GLU A 137 -7.54 -20.53 -23.82
N GLY A 138 -6.35 -20.55 -23.20
CA GLY A 138 -5.09 -20.15 -23.82
C GLY A 138 -4.94 -18.69 -24.28
N GLU A 139 -4.33 -17.88 -23.41
CA GLU A 139 -3.30 -16.88 -23.75
C GLU A 139 -2.69 -16.40 -22.43
N LEU A 140 -1.41 -16.68 -22.22
CA LEU A 140 -0.66 -16.21 -21.04
C LEU A 140 -0.40 -14.70 -21.17
N PRO A 141 -0.39 -13.92 -20.07
CA PRO A 141 -0.05 -12.50 -20.12
C PRO A 141 1.37 -12.24 -20.64
N ASP A 142 1.53 -11.13 -21.37
CA ASP A 142 2.65 -10.79 -22.28
C ASP A 142 3.97 -10.32 -21.62
N HIS A 143 4.21 -10.61 -20.33
CA HIS A 143 5.38 -10.05 -19.62
C HIS A 143 6.29 -11.13 -19.01
N GLU A 144 7.20 -11.66 -19.84
CA GLU A 144 8.28 -12.59 -19.46
C GLU A 144 9.25 -12.05 -18.36
N LEU A 145 9.18 -10.77 -17.97
CA LEU A 145 10.02 -10.19 -16.93
C LEU A 145 9.51 -10.49 -15.50
N GLU A 146 8.19 -10.65 -15.29
CA GLU A 146 7.64 -11.06 -13.99
C GLU A 146 7.97 -12.52 -13.66
N HIS A 147 8.24 -13.34 -14.68
CA HIS A 147 8.58 -14.76 -14.53
C HIS A 147 10.03 -15.02 -14.10
N ALA A 148 10.96 -14.10 -14.35
CA ALA A 148 12.37 -14.29 -13.99
C ALA A 148 12.60 -14.20 -12.47
N LEU A 149 11.84 -13.34 -11.77
CA LEU A 149 11.85 -13.24 -10.31
C LEU A 149 10.98 -14.31 -9.64
N ALA A 150 9.83 -14.65 -10.24
CA ALA A 150 8.96 -15.71 -9.74
C ALA A 150 9.67 -17.08 -9.65
N ALA A 151 10.56 -17.38 -10.60
CA ALA A 151 11.36 -18.61 -10.56
C ALA A 151 12.46 -18.61 -9.47
N GLN A 152 12.86 -17.45 -8.95
CA GLN A 152 13.91 -17.31 -7.94
C GLN A 152 13.40 -17.18 -6.50
N LEU A 153 12.07 -17.13 -6.30
CA LEU A 153 11.41 -17.09 -4.98
C LEU A 153 10.63 -18.38 -4.64
N ASP A 154 10.74 -19.41 -5.49
CA ASP A 154 9.95 -20.67 -5.45
C ASP A 154 10.14 -21.58 -4.20
N ASP A 155 11.10 -21.30 -3.28
CA ASP A 155 11.21 -22.02 -1.98
C ASP A 155 10.71 -21.20 -0.76
N GLY A 156 9.96 -20.11 -0.97
CA GLY A 156 9.43 -19.27 0.12
C GLY A 156 10.44 -18.25 0.69
N LEU A 157 9.99 -17.39 1.62
CA LEU A 157 10.84 -16.38 2.25
C LEU A 157 11.72 -17.03 3.35
N PRO A 158 12.79 -16.37 3.85
CA PRO A 158 13.45 -16.82 5.07
C PRO A 158 12.42 -16.96 6.21
N ALA A 159 12.54 -18.03 7.01
CA ALA A 159 11.64 -18.27 8.14
C ALA A 159 11.57 -17.09 9.14
N GLY A 160 12.63 -16.28 9.25
CA GLY A 160 12.64 -15.05 10.02
C GLY A 160 11.67 -14.00 9.46
N ALA A 161 11.77 -13.71 8.15
CA ALA A 161 10.86 -12.80 7.46
C ALA A 161 9.40 -13.26 7.54
N GLU A 162 9.15 -14.56 7.40
CA GLU A 162 7.80 -15.12 7.57
C GLU A 162 7.25 -14.92 8.98
N ALA A 163 8.07 -15.16 10.01
CA ALA A 163 7.67 -14.97 11.40
C ALA A 163 7.37 -13.50 11.71
N THR A 164 8.20 -12.56 11.24
CA THR A 164 7.99 -11.11 11.39
C THR A 164 6.69 -10.67 10.71
N ILE A 165 6.39 -11.16 9.50
CA ILE A 165 5.13 -10.87 8.80
C ILE A 165 3.92 -11.37 9.61
N VAL A 166 3.97 -12.61 10.10
CA VAL A 166 2.88 -13.21 10.89
C VAL A 166 2.67 -12.42 12.18
N GLN A 167 3.74 -12.12 12.90
CA GLN A 167 3.69 -11.37 14.15
C GLN A 167 3.17 -9.95 13.97
N ALA A 168 3.57 -9.25 12.91
CA ALA A 168 3.05 -7.92 12.57
C ALA A 168 1.54 -7.98 12.29
N ALA A 169 1.08 -8.98 11.53
CA ALA A 169 -0.33 -9.17 11.22
C ALA A 169 -1.17 -9.47 12.48
N GLU A 170 -0.68 -10.32 13.39
CA GLU A 170 -1.34 -10.59 14.69
C GLU A 170 -1.49 -9.34 15.56
N GLN A 171 -0.58 -8.38 15.41
CA GLN A 171 -0.59 -7.12 16.15
C GLN A 171 -1.33 -5.99 15.41
N GLY A 172 -1.83 -6.24 14.19
CA GLY A 172 -2.47 -5.22 13.36
C GLY A 172 -1.49 -4.15 12.83
N LEU A 173 -0.20 -4.48 12.75
CA LEU A 173 0.86 -3.61 12.24
C LEU A 173 1.04 -3.78 10.72
N ASN A 174 1.50 -2.73 10.06
CA ASN A 174 1.87 -2.75 8.65
C ASN A 174 3.32 -3.24 8.51
N ILE A 175 3.61 -3.85 7.37
CA ILE A 175 4.97 -4.23 7.00
C ILE A 175 5.31 -3.67 5.63
N GLU A 176 6.49 -3.09 5.51
CA GLU A 176 7.09 -2.68 4.24
C GLU A 176 8.32 -3.55 3.98
N LEU A 177 8.42 -4.12 2.79
CA LEU A 177 9.47 -5.07 2.42
C LEU A 177 10.13 -4.66 1.12
N VAL A 178 11.47 -4.69 1.09
CA VAL A 178 12.25 -4.55 -0.13
C VAL A 178 13.34 -5.61 -0.20
N ALA A 179 13.73 -6.01 -1.40
CA ALA A 179 14.74 -7.03 -1.64
C ALA A 179 15.83 -6.50 -2.57
N LEU A 180 17.04 -7.01 -2.38
CA LEU A 180 18.19 -6.78 -3.23
C LEU A 180 18.68 -8.11 -3.78
N GLU A 181 18.93 -8.15 -5.09
CA GLU A 181 19.39 -9.34 -5.79
C GLU A 181 20.75 -9.87 -5.28
N PRO A 182 21.03 -11.17 -5.42
CA PRO A 182 22.26 -11.76 -4.94
C PRO A 182 23.54 -11.14 -5.49
N GLY A 183 24.40 -10.66 -4.58
CA GLY A 183 25.69 -10.05 -4.94
C GLY A 183 25.61 -8.61 -5.45
N GLU A 184 24.41 -8.03 -5.54
CA GLU A 184 24.22 -6.62 -5.83
C GLU A 184 24.44 -5.77 -4.56
N ALA A 185 24.82 -4.50 -4.78
CA ALA A 185 24.95 -3.50 -3.73
C ALA A 185 24.04 -2.30 -4.07
N PRO A 186 23.39 -1.67 -3.09
CA PRO A 186 22.50 -0.56 -3.39
C PRO A 186 23.26 0.63 -4.00
N ASP A 187 22.71 1.23 -5.06
CA ASP A 187 23.25 2.46 -5.63
C ASP A 187 22.68 3.70 -4.91
N TRP A 188 23.24 3.97 -3.74
CA TRP A 188 22.86 5.12 -2.91
C TRP A 188 23.06 6.46 -3.62
N GLU A 189 24.08 6.57 -4.46
CA GLU A 189 24.37 7.82 -5.18
C GLU A 189 23.35 8.06 -6.29
N GLU A 190 22.89 7.02 -6.97
CA GLU A 190 21.84 7.10 -7.99
C GLU A 190 20.49 7.44 -7.37
N ALA A 191 20.12 6.79 -6.27
CA ALA A 191 18.91 7.13 -5.53
C ALA A 191 18.91 8.60 -5.06
N ARG A 192 20.05 9.09 -4.55
CA ARG A 192 20.20 10.50 -4.18
C ARG A 192 20.06 11.45 -5.38
N ARG A 193 20.72 11.13 -6.51
CA ARG A 193 20.60 11.91 -7.76
C ARG A 193 19.16 11.94 -8.27
N TYR A 194 18.44 10.84 -8.14
CA TYR A 194 17.03 10.76 -8.48
C TYR A 194 16.17 11.63 -7.58
N ILE A 195 16.34 11.58 -6.25
CA ILE A 195 15.64 12.46 -5.31
C ILE A 195 15.87 13.93 -5.66
N ASP A 196 17.10 14.31 -5.99
CA ASP A 196 17.44 15.68 -6.40
C ASP A 196 16.76 16.11 -7.70
N ALA A 197 16.43 15.16 -8.57
CA ALA A 197 15.79 15.39 -9.87
C ALA A 197 14.26 15.32 -9.83
N LEU A 198 13.66 14.85 -8.72
CA LEU A 198 12.21 14.74 -8.58
C LEU A 198 11.51 16.05 -8.90
N ILE A 199 10.42 15.95 -9.65
CA ILE A 199 9.53 17.07 -9.97
C ILE A 199 8.16 16.86 -9.34
N PHE A 200 7.38 17.95 -9.25
CA PHE A 200 6.09 17.96 -8.56
C PHE A 200 5.11 16.90 -9.10
N GLU A 201 5.13 16.66 -10.41
CA GLU A 201 4.24 15.72 -11.10
C GLU A 201 4.57 14.24 -10.85
N GLU A 202 5.78 13.94 -10.38
CA GLU A 202 6.23 12.57 -10.07
C GLU A 202 5.94 12.18 -8.61
N ILE A 203 5.54 13.15 -7.78
CA ILE A 203 5.27 12.96 -6.36
C ILE A 203 3.78 12.66 -6.18
N GLU A 204 3.46 11.51 -5.56
CA GLU A 204 2.09 11.21 -5.15
C GLU A 204 1.64 12.18 -4.05
N ASP A 205 0.39 12.66 -4.09
CA ASP A 205 -0.07 13.74 -3.19
C ASP A 205 0.10 13.39 -1.70
N ASP A 206 0.07 12.10 -1.34
CA ASP A 206 0.24 11.63 0.04
C ASP A 206 1.69 11.73 0.54
N LEU A 207 2.65 11.65 -0.37
CA LEU A 207 4.07 11.75 -0.08
C LEU A 207 4.46 13.16 0.37
N PHE A 208 3.80 14.22 -0.13
CA PHE A 208 4.02 15.57 0.38
C PHE A 208 3.74 15.66 1.88
N GLU A 209 2.55 15.23 2.29
CA GLU A 209 2.14 15.23 3.70
C GLU A 209 2.98 14.27 4.56
N GLN A 210 3.32 13.09 4.06
CA GLN A 210 4.21 12.15 4.76
C GLN A 210 5.60 12.75 4.97
N CYS A 211 6.07 13.59 4.03
CA CYS A 211 7.35 14.26 4.18
C CYS A 211 7.33 15.47 5.15
N GLY A 212 6.14 15.85 5.63
CA GLY A 212 5.95 16.93 6.58
C GLY A 212 5.46 18.24 5.97
N VAL A 213 5.01 18.24 4.72
CA VAL A 213 4.31 19.39 4.13
C VAL A 213 2.91 19.50 4.74
N ASP A 214 2.52 20.69 5.17
CA ASP A 214 1.13 21.02 5.50
C ASP A 214 0.49 21.78 4.34
N PRO A 215 -0.36 21.14 3.49
CA PRO A 215 -0.95 21.80 2.34
C PRO A 215 -1.84 23.00 2.67
N ASP A 216 -2.32 23.09 3.92
CA ASP A 216 -3.21 24.15 4.38
C ASP A 216 -2.44 25.42 4.78
N ASP A 217 -1.19 25.27 5.25
CA ASP A 217 -0.40 26.34 5.87
C ASP A 217 0.92 26.64 5.12
N ASP A 218 1.52 25.66 4.44
CA ASP A 218 2.82 25.82 3.76
C ASP A 218 2.69 26.41 2.35
N PRO A 219 3.57 27.35 1.94
CA PRO A 219 3.60 27.85 0.58
C PRO A 219 3.92 26.75 -0.43
N ARG A 220 3.09 26.59 -1.48
CA ARG A 220 3.27 25.54 -2.51
C ARG A 220 4.66 25.52 -3.16
N GLU A 221 5.32 26.67 -3.25
CA GLU A 221 6.67 26.79 -3.80
C GLU A 221 7.76 26.09 -2.97
N THR A 222 7.52 25.83 -1.68
CA THR A 222 8.48 25.14 -0.80
C THR A 222 8.25 23.63 -0.73
N TRP A 223 7.09 23.13 -1.16
CA TRP A 223 6.70 21.74 -0.95
C TRP A 223 7.68 20.74 -1.56
N LEU A 224 8.14 20.99 -2.80
CA LEU A 224 9.08 20.12 -3.47
C LEU A 224 10.42 20.06 -2.73
N GLU A 225 10.92 21.21 -2.26
CA GLU A 225 12.17 21.28 -1.50
C GLU A 225 12.05 20.52 -0.18
N THR A 226 10.93 20.66 0.53
CA THR A 226 10.64 19.91 1.77
C THR A 226 10.64 18.40 1.52
N VAL A 227 9.99 17.93 0.45
CA VAL A 227 9.97 16.50 0.10
C VAL A 227 11.38 16.00 -0.22
N GLN A 228 12.12 16.71 -1.06
CA GLN A 228 13.48 16.29 -1.43
C GLN A 228 14.42 16.28 -0.21
N GLU A 229 14.34 17.27 0.67
CA GLU A 229 15.15 17.30 1.91
C GLU A 229 14.79 16.14 2.85
N ARG A 230 13.50 15.85 3.01
CA ARG A 230 13.05 14.69 3.77
C ARG A 230 13.58 13.39 3.19
N LEU A 231 13.36 13.13 1.90
CA LEU A 231 13.77 11.88 1.25
C LEU A 231 15.28 11.69 1.28
N ARG A 232 16.08 12.76 1.17
CA ARG A 232 17.54 12.67 1.37
C ARG A 232 17.89 12.24 2.79
N THR A 233 17.20 12.78 3.79
CA THR A 233 17.41 12.44 5.19
C THR A 233 17.00 10.99 5.44
N ASP A 234 15.83 10.57 4.96
CA ASP A 234 15.35 9.19 5.07
C ASP A 234 16.32 8.22 4.40
N LEU A 235 16.83 8.54 3.20
CA LEU A 235 17.80 7.70 2.48
C LEU A 235 19.10 7.55 3.29
N GLN A 236 19.54 8.62 3.95
CA GLN A 236 20.71 8.58 4.81
C GLN A 236 20.45 7.75 6.06
N CYS A 237 19.33 7.94 6.76
CA CYS A 237 18.96 7.15 7.93
C CYS A 237 18.82 5.66 7.58
N PHE A 238 18.13 5.33 6.50
CA PHE A 238 17.98 3.96 6.01
C PHE A 238 19.34 3.35 5.68
N ARG A 239 20.21 4.06 4.98
CA ARG A 239 21.57 3.59 4.70
C ARG A 239 22.36 3.36 5.97
N ASP A 240 22.34 4.31 6.91
CA ASP A 240 23.09 4.22 8.16
C ASP A 240 22.60 3.05 9.03
N ASP A 241 21.32 2.72 8.97
CA ASP A 241 20.72 1.57 9.65
C ASP A 241 21.20 0.26 9.01
N VAL A 242 21.07 0.14 7.68
CA VAL A 242 21.46 -1.05 6.90
C VAL A 242 22.97 -1.31 6.89
N GLU A 243 23.80 -0.27 6.90
CA GLU A 243 25.26 -0.38 6.91
C GLU A 243 25.86 -0.35 8.33
N GLY A 244 25.03 -0.11 9.37
CA GLY A 244 25.45 0.15 10.75
C GLY A 244 24.94 -0.87 11.77
N ASP A 245 24.96 -0.47 13.04
CA ASP A 245 24.56 -1.28 14.20
C ASP A 245 23.19 -0.82 14.77
N HIS A 246 22.28 -0.34 13.93
CA HIS A 246 20.94 0.09 14.35
C HIS A 246 19.89 -0.99 14.03
N ASP A 247 18.76 -0.98 14.75
CA ASP A 247 17.77 -2.08 14.80
C ASP A 247 16.38 -1.69 14.23
N GLU A 248 16.25 -0.58 13.47
CA GLU A 248 14.94 -0.13 12.96
C GLU A 248 14.48 -0.91 11.71
N ILE A 249 15.42 -1.39 10.91
CA ILE A 249 15.19 -2.23 9.73
C ILE A 249 15.71 -3.63 10.01
N GLU A 250 14.82 -4.62 9.91
CA GLU A 250 15.21 -6.02 10.01
C GLU A 250 15.80 -6.50 8.67
N GLU A 251 16.99 -7.10 8.69
CA GLU A 251 17.67 -7.65 7.52
C GLU A 251 17.75 -9.18 7.58
N TRP A 252 17.49 -9.84 6.46
CA TRP A 252 17.70 -11.27 6.28
C TRP A 252 18.46 -11.60 5.00
N ASP A 253 19.46 -12.45 5.12
CA ASP A 253 20.09 -13.12 3.99
C ASP A 253 19.10 -14.12 3.37
N PHE A 254 18.85 -14.00 2.06
CA PHE A 254 18.04 -14.94 1.32
C PHE A 254 18.68 -15.28 -0.03
N ARG A 255 19.10 -16.56 -0.18
CA ARG A 255 19.67 -17.11 -1.43
C ARG A 255 20.83 -16.28 -2.01
N GLY A 256 21.58 -15.60 -1.16
CA GLY A 256 22.71 -14.75 -1.53
C GLY A 256 22.34 -13.28 -1.81
N GLY A 257 21.05 -12.96 -1.82
CA GLY A 257 20.50 -11.60 -1.78
C GLY A 257 20.07 -11.20 -0.38
N ARG A 258 19.48 -10.01 -0.26
CA ARG A 258 19.08 -9.43 1.04
C ARG A 258 17.63 -9.01 1.00
N ILE A 259 16.88 -9.31 2.06
CA ILE A 259 15.53 -8.82 2.28
C ILE A 259 15.58 -7.90 3.49
N LEU A 260 14.97 -6.72 3.35
CA LEU A 260 14.85 -5.75 4.41
C LEU A 260 13.37 -5.54 4.73
N ALA A 261 13.04 -5.43 6.02
CA ALA A 261 11.71 -5.10 6.49
C ALA A 261 11.73 -3.95 7.46
N SER A 262 10.63 -3.19 7.42
CA SER A 262 10.21 -2.39 8.56
C SER A 262 8.80 -2.79 8.96
N VAL A 263 8.54 -2.78 10.26
CA VAL A 263 7.21 -3.00 10.83
C VAL A 263 6.82 -1.75 11.59
N GLY A 264 5.61 -1.26 11.34
CA GLY A 264 5.13 -0.07 12.03
C GLY A 264 3.62 0.09 11.93
N THR A 265 3.13 1.03 12.72
CA THR A 265 1.78 1.52 12.62
C THR A 265 1.63 2.48 11.44
N TYR A 266 0.40 2.86 11.15
CA TYR A 266 0.14 3.93 10.19
C TYR A 266 0.69 5.30 10.64
N GLU A 267 0.81 5.53 11.95
CA GLU A 267 1.38 6.77 12.49
C GLU A 267 2.89 6.85 12.20
N ASP A 268 3.58 5.71 12.29
CA ASP A 268 5.03 5.62 12.06
C ASP A 268 5.41 5.96 10.61
N GLU A 269 4.49 5.84 9.64
CA GLU A 269 4.71 6.29 8.26
C GLU A 269 5.00 7.80 8.13
N PHE A 270 4.49 8.58 9.08
CA PHE A 270 4.67 10.04 9.17
C PHE A 270 5.76 10.44 10.14
N ASP A 271 6.25 9.48 10.93
CA ASP A 271 7.32 9.74 11.89
C ASP A 271 8.65 9.89 11.12
N PRO A 272 9.35 11.02 11.28
CA PRO A 272 10.66 11.24 10.68
C PRO A 272 11.76 10.39 11.30
N ASP A 273 11.53 9.79 12.45
CA ASP A 273 12.54 9.07 13.24
C ASP A 273 12.29 7.54 13.28
N ALA A 274 11.21 7.05 12.67
CA ALA A 274 10.89 5.62 12.59
C ALA A 274 11.39 4.98 11.29
N GLY A 275 11.99 3.78 11.39
CA GLY A 275 12.45 3.02 10.21
C GLY A 275 11.33 2.72 9.21
N HIS A 276 10.13 2.43 9.73
CA HIS A 276 8.94 2.22 8.92
C HIS A 276 8.54 3.46 8.11
N GLY A 277 8.71 4.65 8.69
CA GLY A 277 8.49 5.92 8.02
C GLY A 277 9.47 6.14 6.87
N TRP A 278 10.77 5.95 7.12
CA TRP A 278 11.81 6.09 6.10
C TRP A 278 11.53 5.16 4.91
N MET A 279 11.31 3.88 5.21
CA MET A 279 11.18 2.85 4.19
C MET A 279 9.92 3.04 3.33
N CYS A 280 8.78 3.39 3.93
CA CYS A 280 7.55 3.71 3.21
C CYS A 280 7.74 4.89 2.25
N ARG A 281 8.29 6.02 2.73
CA ARG A 281 8.48 7.23 1.89
C ARG A 281 9.48 7.00 0.76
N LEU A 282 10.56 6.25 1.01
CA LEU A 282 11.55 5.92 -0.03
C LEU A 282 11.04 4.89 -1.04
N ALA A 283 10.19 3.95 -0.63
CA ALA A 283 9.53 3.01 -1.54
C ALA A 283 8.45 3.71 -2.39
N ASP A 284 7.71 4.65 -1.81
CA ASP A 284 6.60 5.35 -2.46
C ASP A 284 7.08 6.43 -3.43
N SER A 285 8.20 7.08 -3.12
CA SER A 285 8.90 7.96 -4.07
C SER A 285 9.59 7.21 -5.22
N GLY A 286 9.76 5.88 -5.11
CA GLY A 286 10.55 5.09 -6.06
C GLY A 286 12.06 5.17 -5.85
N ALA A 287 12.55 5.92 -4.85
CA ALA A 287 13.98 6.07 -4.57
C ALA A 287 14.68 4.74 -4.25
N LEU A 288 14.04 3.82 -3.51
CA LEU A 288 14.59 2.48 -3.28
C LEU A 288 14.68 1.65 -4.56
N GLY A 289 13.70 1.80 -5.47
CA GLY A 289 13.74 1.19 -6.81
C GLY A 289 14.97 1.62 -7.60
N ILE A 290 15.28 2.91 -7.56
CA ILE A 290 16.47 3.48 -8.21
C ILE A 290 17.76 3.02 -7.53
N ALA A 291 17.75 2.80 -6.21
CA ALA A 291 18.88 2.19 -5.50
C ALA A 291 19.10 0.71 -5.85
N GLY A 292 18.23 0.09 -6.65
CA GLY A 292 18.30 -1.31 -7.04
C GLY A 292 17.50 -2.26 -6.14
N PHE A 293 16.73 -1.74 -5.18
CA PHE A 293 15.84 -2.57 -4.39
C PHE A 293 14.52 -2.80 -5.12
N GLU A 294 14.02 -4.02 -5.02
CA GLU A 294 12.69 -4.38 -5.50
C GLU A 294 11.71 -4.39 -4.35
N ARG A 295 10.57 -3.72 -4.52
CA ARG A 295 9.52 -3.72 -3.50
C ARG A 295 8.85 -5.08 -3.46
N VAL A 296 9.01 -5.79 -2.35
CA VAL A 296 8.43 -7.12 -2.13
C VAL A 296 6.97 -6.95 -1.75
N ARG A 297 6.11 -6.89 -2.76
CA ARG A 297 4.67 -7.05 -2.55
C ARG A 297 4.41 -8.54 -2.40
N LYS A 298 4.16 -8.99 -1.17
CA LYS A 298 3.76 -10.38 -0.90
C LYS A 298 2.62 -10.81 -1.85
N TYR A 299 2.95 -11.53 -2.92
CA TYR A 299 2.06 -12.53 -3.51
C TYR A 299 1.68 -13.50 -2.40
N GLU A 300 0.42 -13.93 -2.38
CA GLU A 300 -0.15 -14.90 -1.44
C GLU A 300 0.85 -15.99 -1.03
N LEU A 301 1.26 -15.99 0.24
CA LEU A 301 1.96 -17.11 0.85
C LEU A 301 1.04 -17.61 1.95
N GLU A 302 0.36 -18.73 1.71
CA GLU A 302 -0.02 -19.64 2.78
C GLU A 302 1.17 -20.56 3.12
N PRO A 303 1.40 -20.83 4.43
CA PRO A 303 2.37 -21.81 4.90
C PRO A 303 1.87 -23.25 4.64
N GLU A 304 2.81 -24.14 4.31
CA GLU A 304 2.55 -25.57 4.20
C GLU A 304 1.90 -26.15 5.46
N ALA A 305 0.83 -26.92 5.28
CA ALA A 305 0.40 -28.00 6.18
C ALA A 305 0.03 -29.25 5.37
#